data_AF-D3BIE7-F1
#
_entry.id   AF-D3BIE7-F1
#
_cell.length_a   1.000
_cell.length_b   1.000
_cell.length_c   1.000
_cell.angle_alpha   90.00
_cell.angle_beta   90.00
_cell.angle_gamma   90.00
#
_symmetry.space_group_name_H-M   'P 1'
#
loop_
_entity.id
_entity.type
_entity.pdbx_description
1 polymer ?
#
loop_
_entity_poly.entity_id
_entity_poly.type
_entity_poly.pdbx_seq_one_letter_code
_entity_poly.pdbx_strand_id
1 'polypeptide(L)'
;MQILWLVKFSYVFKWNIFILLDKTRGCDYIYSFSFSAIAVVQYILINSYYKMMKGLSLVDKLLPLWILLFMTAGILIGYYVPSVEDAFSRSTLASVSLPIAVGLLLMMYPVFCRIHYEKLASKFVKDRSFFIRQIGVSLVVNWIVAPLVMVAIAWATLPDLVHYRSGVILVGVARCIAMVLIWNHLAKGNDEFCALVVAINSVIQMFFYGPLSYFFVVILGGGSNIHINMWTVIRSVLIYMGIPLVAGILTRFSFKRFAWYERYYLPEVGRMSLLALLYVIIVMFAIQGRQIIDNIGEVIRTSVPLLIYFMVMFTSIFVYCYKTQVPYEIAVPQSFTAASNNFELAIAVAVGTYGIQSKEALAATIGPLIEVPVLVALVYVALFIQKRWYHKIKKSSENGNQLEETVQQQVFQQPDKEENVRCCLDNNECCDIPSIPPKESILRNRKKIIFACVHNAGRSQMAATFFKLHNRHTDTVGVSAGTNPADHVHPVVQETMSELGIDLSSNVPKKLTKELATESCMIVTMGCEEQCPYVLGVKIVDWHIEDPKNKPADQNNVREHINDKKRMKTIAVTLCISKVSLLYHPMNWLVVKNWWNIVNNYLKQIHYLNYK
;
A
#
# COMPACT_ATOMS: atom_id res chain seq x y z
N MET A 1 -30.27 -0.18 -3.41
CA MET A 1 -31.52 -0.95 -3.17
C MET A 1 -31.32 -2.45 -2.98
N GLN A 2 -30.42 -3.14 -3.68
CA GLN A 2 -30.22 -4.59 -3.50
C GLN A 2 -29.54 -4.99 -2.17
N ILE A 3 -28.72 -4.13 -1.56
CA ILE A 3 -28.16 -4.37 -0.21
C ILE A 3 -29.25 -4.29 0.89
N LEU A 4 -30.28 -3.46 0.70
CA LEU A 4 -31.46 -3.44 1.58
C LEU A 4 -32.26 -4.75 1.50
N TRP A 5 -32.17 -5.47 0.38
CA TRP A 5 -32.80 -6.77 0.20
C TRP A 5 -32.04 -7.87 0.96
N LEU A 6 -30.69 -7.87 0.96
CA LEU A 6 -29.88 -8.78 1.78
C LEU A 6 -30.00 -8.50 3.28
N VAL A 7 -30.14 -7.23 3.68
CA VAL A 7 -30.42 -6.85 5.07
C VAL A 7 -31.83 -7.31 5.47
N LYS A 8 -32.86 -7.13 4.62
CA LYS A 8 -34.21 -7.65 4.88
C LYS A 8 -34.26 -9.18 4.91
N PHE A 9 -33.52 -9.86 4.03
CA PHE A 9 -33.45 -11.33 4.00
C PHE A 9 -32.79 -11.87 5.28
N SER A 10 -31.74 -11.21 5.79
CA SER A 10 -31.13 -11.53 7.08
C SER A 10 -32.06 -11.25 8.28
N TYR A 11 -32.92 -10.22 8.19
CA TYR A 11 -33.92 -9.92 9.21
C TYR A 11 -35.10 -10.91 9.22
N VAL A 12 -35.56 -11.37 8.06
CA VAL A 12 -36.65 -12.36 7.93
C VAL A 12 -36.18 -13.76 8.35
N PHE A 13 -34.93 -14.12 8.03
CA PHE A 13 -34.33 -15.39 8.48
C PHE A 13 -34.08 -15.41 10.00
N LYS A 14 -33.80 -14.24 10.60
CA LYS A 14 -33.67 -14.06 12.06
C LYS A 14 -34.99 -14.28 12.82
N TRP A 15 -36.13 -13.89 12.27
CA TRP A 15 -37.43 -14.04 12.93
C TRP A 15 -37.90 -15.50 12.99
N ASN A 16 -37.64 -16.29 11.93
CA ASN A 16 -38.03 -17.71 11.91
C ASN A 16 -37.20 -18.59 12.88
N ILE A 17 -35.94 -18.24 13.14
CA ILE A 17 -35.12 -18.91 14.16
C ILE A 17 -35.55 -18.55 15.59
N PHE A 18 -36.07 -17.33 15.80
CA PHE A 18 -36.54 -16.88 17.11
C PHE A 18 -37.83 -17.60 17.56
N ILE A 19 -38.73 -17.93 16.62
CA ILE A 19 -39.96 -18.67 16.91
C ILE A 19 -39.68 -20.17 17.16
N LEU A 20 -38.63 -20.73 16.56
CA LEU A 20 -38.25 -22.14 16.74
C LEU A 20 -37.49 -22.43 18.05
N LEU A 21 -37.00 -21.41 18.75
CA LEU A 21 -36.16 -21.56 19.95
C LEU A 21 -36.83 -21.14 21.27
N ASP A 22 -38.11 -20.73 21.24
CA ASP A 22 -38.87 -20.24 22.40
C ASP A 22 -39.31 -21.34 23.40
N LYS A 23 -38.69 -22.53 23.38
CA LYS A 23 -39.02 -23.63 24.31
C LYS A 23 -37.87 -24.14 25.18
N THR A 24 -36.69 -23.56 25.10
CA THR A 24 -35.56 -23.99 25.95
C THR A 24 -34.94 -22.82 26.71
N ARG A 25 -35.32 -22.76 27.99
CA ARG A 25 -34.89 -21.91 29.11
C ARG A 25 -33.53 -21.19 28.98
N GLY A 26 -33.54 -19.88 29.27
CA GLY A 26 -32.68 -19.31 30.33
C GLY A 26 -31.33 -18.69 29.98
N CYS A 27 -31.13 -18.14 28.77
CA CYS A 27 -29.86 -17.49 28.40
C CYS A 27 -30.07 -16.13 27.70
N ASP A 28 -30.57 -15.10 28.39
CA ASP A 28 -30.80 -13.78 27.76
C ASP A 28 -29.57 -12.83 27.80
N TYR A 29 -28.64 -13.03 28.73
CA TYR A 29 -27.54 -12.05 28.95
C TYR A 29 -26.28 -12.26 28.08
N ILE A 30 -26.01 -13.48 27.62
CA ILE A 30 -24.80 -13.77 26.82
C ILE A 30 -25.01 -13.38 25.35
N TYR A 31 -26.24 -13.52 24.83
CA TYR A 31 -26.53 -13.24 23.44
C TYR A 31 -26.63 -11.74 23.14
N SER A 32 -27.12 -10.90 24.06
CA SER A 32 -27.16 -9.43 23.82
C SER A 32 -25.75 -8.80 23.75
N PHE A 33 -24.78 -9.37 24.46
CA PHE A 33 -23.39 -8.90 24.47
C PHE A 33 -22.63 -9.31 23.19
N SER A 34 -22.88 -10.51 22.65
CA SER A 34 -22.34 -10.93 21.34
C SER A 34 -22.95 -10.15 20.17
N PHE A 35 -24.24 -9.81 20.24
CA PHE A 35 -24.92 -9.04 19.18
C PHE A 35 -24.45 -7.58 19.10
N SER A 36 -24.14 -6.94 20.23
CA SER A 36 -23.60 -5.57 20.25
C SER A 36 -22.14 -5.50 19.79
N ALA A 37 -21.30 -6.47 20.14
CA ALA A 37 -19.93 -6.56 19.65
C ALA A 37 -19.86 -6.80 18.13
N ILE A 38 -20.73 -7.68 17.59
CA ILE A 38 -20.82 -7.92 16.14
C ILE A 38 -21.35 -6.68 15.42
N ALA A 39 -22.34 -5.98 15.97
CA ALA A 39 -22.88 -4.75 15.40
C ALA A 39 -21.85 -3.60 15.41
N VAL A 40 -21.04 -3.48 16.46
CA VAL A 40 -19.96 -2.48 16.56
C VAL A 40 -18.79 -2.83 15.65
N VAL A 41 -18.41 -4.10 15.53
CA VAL A 41 -17.40 -4.57 14.58
C VAL A 41 -17.88 -4.38 13.14
N GLN A 42 -19.13 -4.73 12.82
CA GLN A 42 -19.74 -4.43 11.52
C GLN A 42 -19.77 -2.92 11.28
N TYR A 43 -20.19 -2.12 12.24
CA TYR A 43 -20.24 -0.66 12.10
C TYR A 43 -18.85 -0.08 11.85
N ILE A 44 -17.82 -0.50 12.60
CA ILE A 44 -16.44 -0.03 12.42
C ILE A 44 -15.85 -0.50 11.09
N LEU A 45 -16.09 -1.76 10.69
CA LEU A 45 -15.67 -2.29 9.39
C LEU A 45 -16.37 -1.56 8.25
N ILE A 46 -17.68 -1.33 8.35
CA ILE A 46 -18.49 -0.60 7.36
C ILE A 46 -18.09 0.88 7.28
N ASN A 47 -17.80 1.54 8.41
CA ASN A 47 -17.42 2.96 8.42
C ASN A 47 -15.96 3.16 7.97
N SER A 48 -15.06 2.23 8.34
CA SER A 48 -13.68 2.18 7.82
C SER A 48 -13.67 1.86 6.32
N TYR A 49 -14.57 0.99 5.86
CA TYR A 49 -14.83 0.71 4.45
C TYR A 49 -15.38 1.96 3.75
N TYR A 50 -16.41 2.62 4.27
CA TYR A 50 -17.00 3.85 3.69
C TYR A 50 -15.98 4.98 3.51
N LYS A 51 -15.06 5.12 4.47
CA LYS A 51 -14.01 6.16 4.44
C LYS A 51 -12.86 5.81 3.49
N MET A 52 -12.54 4.52 3.32
CA MET A 52 -11.56 4.01 2.34
C MET A 52 -12.11 4.06 0.91
N MET A 53 -13.44 3.92 0.77
CA MET A 53 -14.16 3.85 -0.49
C MET A 53 -14.52 5.23 -1.07
N LYS A 54 -14.31 6.34 -0.36
CA LYS A 54 -14.82 7.65 -0.81
C LYS A 54 -14.15 8.23 -2.07
N GLY A 55 -13.16 7.55 -2.67
CA GLY A 55 -12.47 7.97 -3.90
C GLY A 55 -12.46 6.96 -5.07
N LEU A 56 -12.98 5.74 -4.90
CA LEU A 56 -12.99 4.71 -5.97
C LEU A 56 -14.36 4.60 -6.67
N SER A 57 -14.33 4.33 -7.98
CA SER A 57 -15.52 3.99 -8.78
C SER A 57 -16.22 2.75 -8.21
N LEU A 58 -17.55 2.69 -8.25
CA LEU A 58 -18.32 1.53 -7.76
C LEU A 58 -17.90 0.20 -8.43
N VAL A 59 -17.32 0.29 -9.63
CA VAL A 59 -16.81 -0.84 -10.40
C VAL A 59 -15.54 -1.42 -9.77
N ASP A 60 -14.55 -0.59 -9.44
CA ASP A 60 -13.28 -1.03 -8.85
C ASP A 60 -13.50 -1.69 -7.47
N LYS A 61 -14.53 -1.22 -6.78
CA LYS A 61 -14.94 -1.67 -5.45
C LYS A 61 -15.58 -3.06 -5.45
N LEU A 62 -16.34 -3.35 -6.48
CA LEU A 62 -17.03 -4.62 -6.67
C LEU A 62 -16.26 -5.55 -7.59
N LEU A 63 -15.06 -5.16 -8.04
CA LEU A 63 -14.25 -5.90 -9.00
C LEU A 63 -14.01 -7.36 -8.59
N PRO A 64 -13.69 -7.71 -7.33
CA PRO A 64 -13.59 -9.11 -6.92
C PRO A 64 -14.91 -9.88 -7.07
N LEU A 65 -16.05 -9.22 -6.78
CA LEU A 65 -17.37 -9.82 -6.95
C LEU A 65 -17.72 -10.00 -8.42
N TRP A 66 -17.39 -9.03 -9.27
CA TRP A 66 -17.58 -9.12 -10.71
C TRP A 66 -16.75 -10.28 -11.29
N ILE A 67 -15.47 -10.39 -10.91
CA ILE A 67 -14.62 -11.50 -11.33
C ILE A 67 -15.27 -12.85 -10.98
N LEU A 68 -15.71 -13.04 -9.73
CA LEU A 68 -16.40 -14.28 -9.32
C LEU A 68 -17.68 -14.54 -10.13
N LEU A 69 -18.47 -13.49 -10.40
CA LEU A 69 -19.68 -13.59 -11.20
C LEU A 69 -19.38 -14.01 -12.65
N PHE A 70 -18.38 -13.39 -13.27
CA PHE A 70 -17.97 -13.70 -14.65
C PHE A 70 -17.30 -15.06 -14.77
N MET A 71 -16.56 -15.51 -13.76
CA MET A 71 -16.03 -16.88 -13.69
C MET A 71 -17.18 -17.90 -13.59
N THR A 72 -18.15 -17.65 -12.71
CA THR A 72 -19.33 -18.51 -12.57
C THR A 72 -20.12 -18.56 -13.88
N ALA A 73 -20.32 -17.40 -14.52
CA ALA A 73 -20.97 -17.32 -15.83
C ALA A 73 -20.18 -18.09 -16.89
N GLY A 74 -18.86 -17.96 -16.93
CA GLY A 74 -17.98 -18.72 -17.82
C GLY A 74 -18.14 -20.23 -17.63
N ILE A 75 -18.04 -20.73 -16.40
CA ILE A 75 -18.21 -22.17 -16.07
C ILE A 75 -19.58 -22.67 -16.53
N LEU A 76 -20.65 -21.93 -16.24
CA LEU A 76 -22.00 -22.30 -16.65
C LEU A 76 -22.15 -22.33 -18.17
N ILE A 77 -21.64 -21.32 -18.88
CA ILE A 77 -21.64 -21.27 -20.35
C ILE A 77 -20.89 -22.48 -20.91
N GLY A 78 -19.69 -22.77 -20.40
CA GLY A 78 -18.88 -23.90 -20.86
C GLY A 78 -19.53 -25.26 -20.63
N TYR A 79 -20.21 -25.42 -19.49
CA TYR A 79 -20.90 -26.67 -19.15
C TYR A 79 -22.17 -26.89 -20.00
N TYR A 80 -23.01 -25.87 -20.14
CA TYR A 80 -24.30 -26.00 -20.84
C TYR A 80 -24.20 -25.85 -22.36
N VAL A 81 -23.16 -25.20 -22.90
CA VAL A 81 -23.01 -24.97 -24.34
C VAL A 81 -21.75 -25.68 -24.88
N PRO A 82 -21.89 -26.89 -25.46
CA PRO A 82 -20.74 -27.69 -25.94
C PRO A 82 -20.00 -27.05 -27.11
N SER A 83 -20.71 -26.32 -27.96
CA SER A 83 -20.13 -25.71 -29.16
C SER A 83 -19.19 -24.53 -28.89
N VAL A 84 -19.06 -24.08 -27.64
CA VAL A 84 -18.14 -23.00 -27.27
C VAL A 84 -16.71 -23.42 -27.56
N GLU A 85 -16.31 -24.62 -27.14
CA GLU A 85 -14.95 -25.11 -27.34
C GLU A 85 -14.54 -25.14 -28.82
N ASP A 86 -15.42 -25.69 -29.67
CA ASP A 86 -15.21 -25.74 -31.12
C ASP A 86 -15.22 -24.36 -31.79
N ALA A 87 -16.03 -23.42 -31.29
CA ALA A 87 -16.07 -22.07 -31.84
C ALA A 87 -14.76 -21.31 -31.58
N PHE A 88 -14.16 -21.52 -30.40
CA PHE A 88 -12.93 -20.84 -30.00
C PHE A 88 -11.66 -21.56 -30.47
N SER A 89 -11.70 -22.85 -30.82
CA SER A 89 -10.54 -23.60 -31.32
C SER A 89 -10.25 -23.42 -32.83
N ARG A 90 -11.21 -22.91 -33.61
CA ARG A 90 -11.09 -22.74 -35.08
C ARG A 90 -10.02 -21.76 -35.54
N SER A 91 -9.65 -20.78 -34.71
CA SER A 91 -8.65 -19.76 -35.06
C SER A 91 -7.58 -19.69 -33.97
N THR A 92 -6.34 -20.02 -34.34
CA THR A 92 -5.19 -20.00 -33.40
C THR A 92 -4.11 -19.05 -33.88
N LEU A 93 -3.60 -18.23 -32.97
CA LEU A 93 -2.41 -17.39 -33.16
C LEU A 93 -1.31 -17.90 -32.23
N ALA A 94 -0.19 -18.35 -32.80
CA ALA A 94 0.96 -18.84 -32.04
C ALA A 94 0.57 -19.80 -30.89
N SER A 95 -0.14 -20.89 -31.22
CA SER A 95 -0.60 -21.96 -30.31
C SER A 95 -1.68 -21.59 -29.26
N VAL A 96 -2.20 -20.36 -29.25
CA VAL A 96 -3.33 -19.95 -28.39
C VAL A 96 -4.49 -19.49 -29.28
N SER A 97 -5.75 -19.63 -28.84
CA SER A 97 -6.85 -19.17 -29.68
C SER A 97 -6.84 -17.66 -29.86
N LEU A 98 -7.19 -17.21 -31.08
CA LEU A 98 -7.16 -15.81 -31.47
C LEU A 98 -7.99 -14.92 -30.52
N PRO A 99 -9.20 -15.30 -30.08
CA PRO A 99 -9.98 -14.47 -29.16
C PRO A 99 -9.31 -14.28 -27.80
N ILE A 100 -8.68 -15.34 -27.27
CA ILE A 100 -7.90 -15.27 -26.03
C ILE A 100 -6.70 -14.35 -26.26
N ALA A 101 -5.95 -14.58 -27.33
CA ALA A 101 -4.74 -13.82 -27.66
C ALA A 101 -5.02 -12.31 -27.74
N VAL A 102 -6.10 -11.92 -28.42
CA VAL A 102 -6.53 -10.52 -28.50
C VAL A 102 -6.90 -9.96 -27.12
N GLY A 103 -7.67 -10.72 -26.33
CA GLY A 103 -8.01 -10.31 -24.96
C GLY A 103 -6.77 -10.11 -24.07
N LEU A 104 -5.79 -11.03 -24.14
CA LEU A 104 -4.52 -10.94 -23.41
C LEU A 104 -3.70 -9.71 -23.83
N LEU A 105 -3.59 -9.44 -25.12
CA LEU A 105 -2.86 -8.27 -25.62
C LEU A 105 -3.54 -6.96 -25.17
N LEU A 106 -4.87 -6.88 -25.30
CA LEU A 106 -5.64 -5.70 -24.93
C LEU A 106 -5.61 -5.41 -23.44
N MET A 107 -5.60 -6.44 -22.58
CA MET A 107 -5.55 -6.21 -21.14
C MET A 107 -4.15 -5.80 -20.67
N MET A 108 -3.07 -6.31 -21.29
CA MET A 108 -1.69 -6.02 -20.87
C MET A 108 -1.17 -4.67 -21.37
N TYR A 109 -1.61 -4.22 -22.55
CA TYR A 109 -1.19 -2.93 -23.13
C TYR A 109 -1.35 -1.71 -22.20
N PRO A 110 -2.51 -1.50 -21.55
CA PRO A 110 -2.75 -0.41 -20.60
C PRO A 110 -1.75 -0.33 -19.45
N VAL A 111 -1.28 -1.49 -18.97
CA VAL A 111 -0.37 -1.58 -17.82
C VAL A 111 0.97 -0.93 -18.18
N PHE A 112 1.50 -1.22 -19.37
CA PHE A 112 2.78 -0.68 -19.82
C PHE A 112 2.72 0.81 -20.21
N CYS A 113 1.55 1.33 -20.57
CA CYS A 113 1.33 2.78 -20.75
C CYS A 113 1.45 3.56 -19.43
N ARG A 114 1.03 2.98 -18.30
CA ARG A 114 1.02 3.64 -16.99
C ARG A 114 2.41 3.76 -16.35
N ILE A 115 3.39 2.97 -16.80
CA ILE A 115 4.74 2.97 -16.21
C ILE A 115 5.49 4.24 -16.63
N HIS A 116 6.02 4.97 -15.65
CA HIS A 116 6.84 6.18 -15.87
C HIS A 116 8.32 5.82 -16.06
N TYR A 117 8.71 5.33 -17.24
CA TYR A 117 10.08 4.87 -17.52
C TYR A 117 11.15 5.93 -17.24
N GLU A 118 10.82 7.21 -17.41
CA GLU A 118 11.73 8.34 -17.20
C GLU A 118 12.08 8.57 -15.72
N LYS A 119 11.13 8.24 -14.83
CA LYS A 119 11.30 8.40 -13.38
C LYS A 119 12.03 7.23 -12.75
N LEU A 120 12.19 6.10 -13.47
CA LEU A 120 12.94 4.95 -13.00
C LEU A 120 14.41 5.35 -12.77
N ALA A 121 15.05 6.02 -13.74
CA ALA A 121 16.48 6.34 -13.68
C ALA A 121 16.82 7.49 -12.72
N SER A 122 16.02 8.55 -12.65
CA SER A 122 16.32 9.74 -11.82
C SER A 122 16.17 9.49 -10.32
N LYS A 123 15.35 8.51 -9.92
CA LYS A 123 15.14 8.15 -8.50
C LYS A 123 16.20 7.22 -7.92
N PHE A 124 17.03 6.59 -8.76
CA PHE A 124 18.17 5.78 -8.30
C PHE A 124 19.29 6.59 -7.63
N VAL A 125 19.24 7.93 -7.68
CA VAL A 125 20.39 8.80 -7.35
C VAL A 125 20.40 9.30 -5.89
N LYS A 126 19.28 9.27 -5.15
CA LYS A 126 19.19 10.01 -3.86
C LYS A 126 19.30 9.15 -2.58
N ASP A 127 18.72 7.94 -2.54
CA ASP A 127 18.81 6.97 -1.41
C ASP A 127 19.22 5.58 -1.90
N ARG A 128 20.32 5.55 -2.64
CA ARG A 128 20.75 4.42 -3.47
C ARG A 128 20.92 3.12 -2.67
N SER A 129 21.48 3.19 -1.46
CA SER A 129 21.80 1.98 -0.67
C SER A 129 20.54 1.25 -0.17
N PHE A 130 19.57 1.98 0.42
CA PHE A 130 18.35 1.36 0.93
C PHE A 130 17.49 0.81 -0.20
N PHE A 131 17.23 1.59 -1.24
CA PHE A 131 16.39 1.16 -2.35
C PHE A 131 17.01 0.00 -3.14
N ILE A 132 18.32 0.02 -3.41
CA ILE A 132 19.00 -1.11 -4.07
C ILE A 132 18.91 -2.36 -3.20
N ARG A 133 19.09 -2.24 -1.88
CA ARG A 133 18.94 -3.39 -0.98
C ARG A 133 17.52 -3.96 -1.04
N GLN A 134 16.49 -3.11 -1.03
CA GLN A 134 15.10 -3.57 -1.11
C GLN A 134 14.75 -4.18 -2.48
N ILE A 135 15.22 -3.59 -3.58
CA ILE A 135 15.07 -4.16 -4.92
C ILE A 135 15.79 -5.51 -4.99
N GLY A 136 17.02 -5.60 -4.49
CA GLY A 136 17.80 -6.84 -4.44
C GLY A 136 17.10 -7.94 -3.64
N VAL A 137 16.55 -7.61 -2.47
CA VAL A 137 15.69 -8.54 -1.71
C VAL A 137 14.50 -8.99 -2.55
N SER A 138 13.81 -8.04 -3.20
CA SER A 138 12.67 -8.35 -4.05
C SER A 138 13.04 -9.31 -5.18
N LEU A 139 14.19 -9.09 -5.83
CA LEU A 139 14.67 -9.94 -6.91
C LEU A 139 14.97 -11.36 -6.45
N VAL A 140 15.72 -11.51 -5.35
CA VAL A 140 16.04 -12.83 -4.78
C VAL A 140 14.77 -13.55 -4.35
N VAL A 141 13.86 -12.84 -3.68
CA VAL A 141 12.60 -13.44 -3.22
C VAL A 141 11.75 -13.87 -4.40
N ASN A 142 11.55 -13.00 -5.38
CA ASN A 142 10.66 -13.26 -6.52
C ASN A 142 11.21 -14.31 -7.49
N TRP A 143 12.51 -14.31 -7.77
CA TRP A 143 13.07 -15.13 -8.84
C TRP A 143 13.73 -16.42 -8.35
N ILE A 144 14.01 -16.53 -7.04
CA ILE A 144 14.66 -17.70 -6.44
C ILE A 144 13.76 -18.31 -5.37
N VAL A 145 13.48 -17.57 -4.28
CA VAL A 145 12.79 -18.13 -3.11
C VAL A 145 11.37 -18.56 -3.44
N ALA A 146 10.60 -17.69 -4.06
CA ALA A 146 9.19 -17.93 -4.34
C ALA A 146 8.97 -19.14 -5.28
N PRO A 147 9.64 -19.28 -6.43
CA PRO A 147 9.46 -20.48 -7.25
C PRO A 147 9.97 -21.76 -6.56
N LEU A 148 11.03 -21.70 -5.76
CA LEU A 148 11.46 -22.85 -4.94
C LEU A 148 10.41 -23.26 -3.90
N VAL A 149 9.82 -22.28 -3.21
CA VAL A 149 8.75 -22.51 -2.24
C VAL A 149 7.53 -23.10 -2.95
N MET A 150 7.18 -22.61 -4.14
CA MET A 150 6.10 -23.21 -4.93
C MET A 150 6.39 -24.68 -5.25
N VAL A 151 7.57 -25.00 -5.78
CA VAL A 151 7.94 -26.38 -6.11
C VAL A 151 7.87 -27.27 -4.87
N ALA A 152 8.40 -26.83 -3.73
CA ALA A 152 8.37 -27.58 -2.48
C ALA A 152 6.93 -27.87 -2.01
N ILE A 153 6.05 -26.85 -2.02
CA ILE A 153 4.65 -26.99 -1.63
C ILE A 153 3.89 -27.86 -2.65
N ALA A 154 4.16 -27.71 -3.94
CA ALA A 154 3.51 -28.48 -4.99
C ALA A 154 3.87 -29.99 -4.90
N TRP A 155 5.12 -30.33 -4.56
CA TRP A 155 5.50 -31.70 -4.25
C TRP A 155 4.86 -32.24 -2.96
N ALA A 156 4.76 -31.40 -1.92
CA ALA A 156 4.16 -31.81 -0.65
C ALA A 156 2.65 -32.07 -0.75
N THR A 157 1.95 -31.42 -1.69
CA THR A 157 0.48 -31.45 -1.78
C THR A 157 -0.05 -32.21 -2.99
N LEU A 158 0.71 -32.28 -4.09
CA LEU A 158 0.35 -32.95 -5.34
C LEU A 158 1.43 -33.97 -5.79
N PRO A 159 1.80 -34.96 -4.95
CA PRO A 159 2.81 -35.95 -5.31
C PRO A 159 2.34 -36.89 -6.44
N ASP A 160 1.06 -37.25 -6.44
CA ASP A 160 0.38 -38.16 -7.38
C ASP A 160 -0.09 -37.48 -8.67
N LEU A 161 -0.38 -36.17 -8.62
CA LEU A 161 -0.93 -35.40 -9.75
C LEU A 161 0.16 -34.62 -10.50
N VAL A 162 1.00 -35.33 -11.27
CA VAL A 162 2.17 -34.75 -11.96
C VAL A 162 1.79 -33.61 -12.91
N HIS A 163 0.73 -33.75 -13.70
CA HIS A 163 0.28 -32.72 -14.65
C HIS A 163 -0.23 -31.44 -13.95
N TYR A 164 -1.03 -31.58 -12.89
CA TYR A 164 -1.46 -30.43 -12.10
C TYR A 164 -0.31 -29.78 -11.36
N ARG A 165 0.63 -30.57 -10.83
CA ARG A 165 1.85 -30.07 -10.19
C ARG A 165 2.66 -29.22 -11.16
N SER A 166 2.87 -29.67 -12.40
CA SER A 166 3.55 -28.91 -13.45
C SER A 166 2.85 -27.57 -13.74
N GLY A 167 1.51 -27.58 -13.86
CA GLY A 167 0.74 -26.35 -14.04
C GLY A 167 0.84 -25.37 -12.87
N VAL A 168 0.78 -25.85 -11.62
CA VAL A 168 0.96 -25.01 -10.42
C VAL A 168 2.37 -24.43 -10.35
N ILE A 169 3.39 -25.21 -10.71
CA ILE A 169 4.78 -24.72 -10.77
C ILE A 169 4.90 -23.63 -11.84
N LEU A 170 4.30 -23.79 -13.03
CA LEU A 170 4.29 -22.76 -14.08
C LEU A 170 3.66 -21.45 -13.63
N VAL A 171 2.57 -21.53 -12.87
CA VAL A 171 1.94 -20.36 -12.23
C VAL A 171 2.91 -19.74 -11.24
N GLY A 172 3.50 -20.53 -10.35
CA GLY A 172 4.39 -20.02 -9.33
C GLY A 172 5.75 -19.55 -9.83
N VAL A 173 6.11 -19.74 -11.10
CA VAL A 173 7.27 -19.10 -11.74
C VAL A 173 6.90 -17.70 -12.27
N ALA A 174 5.66 -17.49 -12.70
CA ALA A 174 5.18 -16.24 -13.29
C ALA A 174 4.95 -15.16 -12.21
N ARG A 175 5.67 -14.03 -12.26
CA ARG A 175 5.53 -12.93 -11.30
C ARG A 175 4.39 -11.99 -11.69
N CYS A 176 3.65 -11.56 -10.67
CA CYS A 176 2.57 -10.60 -10.85
C CYS A 176 3.08 -9.22 -11.32
N ILE A 177 2.31 -8.59 -12.20
CA ILE A 177 2.64 -7.29 -12.81
C ILE A 177 1.50 -6.29 -12.56
N ALA A 178 0.25 -6.67 -12.83
CA ALA A 178 -0.87 -5.76 -12.79
C ALA A 178 -1.59 -5.77 -11.44
N MET A 179 -2.08 -6.93 -11.01
CA MET A 179 -3.00 -7.05 -9.88
C MET A 179 -2.39 -6.58 -8.55
N VAL A 180 -1.07 -6.73 -8.39
CA VAL A 180 -0.32 -6.25 -7.24
C VAL A 180 -0.44 -4.75 -7.00
N LEU A 181 -0.63 -3.93 -8.04
CA LEU A 181 -0.85 -2.49 -7.90
C LEU A 181 -2.16 -2.19 -7.18
N ILE A 182 -3.20 -2.98 -7.45
CA ILE A 182 -4.52 -2.83 -6.82
C ILE A 182 -4.41 -3.21 -5.34
N TRP A 183 -3.78 -4.34 -5.04
CA TRP A 183 -3.58 -4.79 -3.65
C TRP A 183 -2.75 -3.82 -2.84
N ASN A 184 -1.66 -3.31 -3.43
CA ASN A 184 -0.82 -2.29 -2.82
C ASN A 184 -1.61 -1.02 -2.49
N HIS A 185 -2.38 -0.53 -3.45
CA HIS A 185 -3.19 0.67 -3.28
C HIS A 185 -4.24 0.49 -2.17
N LEU A 186 -4.95 -0.64 -2.16
CA LEU A 186 -5.93 -0.96 -1.12
C LEU A 186 -5.30 -1.12 0.27
N ALA A 187 -4.09 -1.69 0.34
CA ALA A 187 -3.33 -1.86 1.58
C ALA A 187 -2.57 -0.60 2.02
N LYS A 188 -2.67 0.52 1.27
CA LYS A 188 -1.96 1.79 1.54
C LYS A 188 -0.43 1.65 1.54
N GLY A 189 0.10 0.88 0.59
CA GLY A 189 1.54 0.81 0.33
C GLY A 189 2.02 1.96 -0.56
N ASN A 190 3.32 1.99 -0.83
CA ASN A 190 3.94 2.98 -1.70
C ASN A 190 3.73 2.61 -3.17
N ASP A 191 2.84 3.33 -3.87
CA ASP A 191 2.48 3.06 -5.27
C ASP A 191 3.68 3.21 -6.22
N GLU A 192 4.59 4.14 -5.95
CA GLU A 192 5.76 4.37 -6.80
C GLU A 192 6.77 3.22 -6.71
N PHE A 193 7.04 2.73 -5.50
CA PHE A 193 7.91 1.59 -5.26
C PHE A 193 7.30 0.31 -5.83
N CYS A 194 6.00 0.11 -5.66
CA CYS A 194 5.29 -1.01 -6.27
C CYS A 194 5.45 -1.02 -7.80
N ALA A 195 5.21 0.13 -8.45
CA ALA A 195 5.36 0.28 -9.89
C ALA A 195 6.80 0.01 -10.37
N LEU A 196 7.81 0.42 -9.61
CA LEU A 196 9.21 0.14 -9.90
C LEU A 196 9.52 -1.37 -9.87
N VAL A 197 9.13 -2.06 -8.80
CA VAL A 197 9.35 -3.51 -8.66
C VAL A 197 8.61 -4.27 -9.77
N VAL A 198 7.37 -3.89 -10.07
CA VAL A 198 6.56 -4.43 -11.16
C VAL A 198 7.24 -4.27 -12.53
N ALA A 199 7.77 -3.08 -12.82
CA ALA A 199 8.47 -2.83 -14.07
C ALA A 199 9.71 -3.71 -14.22
N ILE A 200 10.50 -3.85 -13.15
CA ILE A 200 11.69 -4.71 -13.11
C ILE A 200 11.30 -6.18 -13.31
N ASN A 201 10.30 -6.67 -12.57
CA ASN A 201 9.80 -8.03 -12.72
C ASN A 201 9.30 -8.30 -14.14
N SER A 202 8.67 -7.32 -14.78
CA SER A 202 8.19 -7.47 -16.15
C SER A 202 9.34 -7.70 -17.13
N VAL A 203 10.42 -6.91 -17.03
CA VAL A 203 11.58 -7.06 -17.90
C VAL A 203 12.27 -8.40 -17.67
N ILE A 204 12.50 -8.79 -16.40
CA ILE A 204 13.15 -10.06 -16.08
C ILE A 204 12.29 -11.24 -16.56
N GLN A 205 10.98 -11.18 -16.37
CA GLN A 205 10.05 -12.22 -16.81
C GLN A 205 10.07 -12.45 -18.31
N MET A 206 10.23 -11.40 -19.10
CA MET A 206 10.31 -11.51 -20.54
C MET A 206 11.45 -12.43 -21.01
N PHE A 207 12.58 -12.41 -20.31
CA PHE A 207 13.78 -13.18 -20.69
C PHE A 207 13.93 -14.49 -19.90
N PHE A 208 13.62 -14.47 -18.60
CA PHE A 208 13.91 -15.59 -17.70
C PHE A 208 12.74 -16.54 -17.47
N TYR A 209 11.51 -16.16 -17.83
CA TYR A 209 10.36 -17.04 -17.59
C TYR A 209 10.48 -18.37 -18.32
N GLY A 210 10.86 -18.37 -19.59
CA GLY A 210 11.05 -19.60 -20.38
C GLY A 210 12.10 -20.53 -19.78
N PRO A 211 13.36 -20.08 -19.62
CA PRO A 211 14.42 -20.87 -19.01
C PRO A 211 14.10 -21.36 -17.59
N LEU A 212 13.54 -20.50 -16.73
CA LEU A 212 13.20 -20.89 -15.37
C LEU A 212 12.01 -21.85 -15.32
N SER A 213 11.02 -21.70 -16.19
CA SER A 213 9.90 -22.65 -16.29
C SER A 213 10.41 -24.04 -16.69
N TYR A 214 11.34 -24.11 -17.65
CA TYR A 214 11.99 -25.38 -18.00
C TYR A 214 12.74 -25.97 -16.79
N PHE A 215 13.55 -25.17 -16.10
CA PHE A 215 14.31 -25.61 -14.93
C PHE A 215 13.40 -26.11 -13.79
N PHE A 216 12.42 -25.31 -13.36
CA PHE A 216 11.57 -25.67 -12.22
C PHE A 216 10.58 -26.80 -12.52
N VAL A 217 10.07 -26.90 -13.75
CA VAL A 217 9.09 -27.95 -14.11
C VAL A 217 9.77 -29.25 -14.52
N VAL A 218 10.76 -29.21 -15.42
CA VAL A 218 11.39 -30.42 -15.96
C VAL A 218 12.41 -30.98 -14.98
N ILE A 219 13.35 -30.15 -14.50
CA ILE A 219 14.45 -30.62 -13.67
C ILE A 219 14.00 -30.84 -12.23
N LEU A 220 13.34 -29.85 -11.61
CA LEU A 220 12.92 -29.95 -10.21
C LEU A 220 11.51 -30.53 -10.00
N GLY A 221 10.62 -30.39 -10.98
CA GLY A 221 9.23 -30.87 -10.91
C GLY A 221 9.07 -32.37 -11.20
N GLY A 222 10.14 -33.05 -11.62
CA GLY A 222 10.14 -34.48 -11.95
C GLY A 222 9.40 -34.81 -13.25
N GLY A 223 9.26 -33.84 -14.16
CA GLY A 223 8.56 -33.98 -15.43
C GLY A 223 9.40 -34.64 -16.53
N SER A 224 10.07 -35.77 -16.26
CA SER A 224 10.96 -36.43 -17.23
C SER A 224 10.26 -36.92 -18.51
N ASN A 225 8.93 -37.04 -18.50
CA ASN A 225 8.10 -37.39 -19.66
C ASN A 225 7.41 -36.17 -20.30
N ILE A 226 7.70 -34.96 -19.84
CA ILE A 226 7.05 -33.73 -20.28
C ILE A 226 8.04 -32.91 -21.12
N HIS A 227 7.92 -33.02 -22.44
CA HIS A 227 8.73 -32.23 -23.37
C HIS A 227 8.20 -30.79 -23.45
N ILE A 228 8.71 -29.91 -22.58
CA ILE A 228 8.49 -28.47 -22.73
C ILE A 228 9.35 -27.98 -23.89
N ASN A 229 8.69 -27.56 -24.97
CA ASN A 229 9.38 -26.81 -26.00
C ASN A 229 9.68 -25.39 -25.50
N MET A 230 10.90 -25.17 -25.00
CA MET A 230 11.34 -23.87 -24.49
C MET A 230 11.14 -22.75 -25.52
N TRP A 231 11.27 -23.05 -26.81
CA TRP A 231 11.03 -22.08 -27.89
C TRP A 231 9.57 -21.65 -27.96
N THR A 232 8.61 -22.57 -27.78
CA THR A 232 7.18 -22.24 -27.73
C THR A 232 6.86 -21.34 -26.55
N VAL A 233 7.47 -21.60 -25.38
CA VAL A 233 7.32 -20.76 -24.19
C VAL A 233 7.86 -19.35 -24.45
N ILE A 234 9.11 -19.24 -24.93
CA ILE A 234 9.75 -17.95 -25.22
C ILE A 234 8.94 -17.17 -26.26
N ARG A 235 8.51 -17.82 -27.35
CA ARG A 235 7.69 -17.19 -28.39
C ARG A 235 6.37 -16.66 -27.82
N SER A 236 5.70 -17.44 -26.97
CA SER A 236 4.45 -17.02 -26.33
C SER A 236 4.65 -15.81 -25.41
N VAL A 237 5.70 -15.83 -24.58
CA VAL A 237 6.05 -14.70 -23.70
C VAL A 237 6.35 -13.45 -24.53
N LEU A 238 7.15 -13.54 -25.59
CA LEU A 238 7.49 -12.40 -26.44
C LEU A 238 6.26 -11.82 -27.16
N ILE A 239 5.32 -12.66 -27.59
CA ILE A 239 4.08 -12.17 -28.22
C ILE A 239 3.18 -11.49 -27.18
N TYR A 240 2.84 -12.18 -26.10
CA TYR A 240 1.85 -11.69 -25.13
C TYR A 240 2.38 -10.60 -24.21
N MET A 241 3.69 -10.52 -24.01
CA MET A 241 4.31 -9.54 -23.14
C MET A 241 5.17 -8.52 -23.90
N GLY A 242 5.92 -8.97 -24.90
CA GLY A 242 6.80 -8.11 -25.69
C GLY A 242 6.04 -7.11 -26.54
N ILE A 243 5.01 -7.54 -27.27
CA ILE A 243 4.21 -6.65 -28.13
C ILE A 243 3.53 -5.55 -27.28
N PRO A 244 2.81 -5.85 -26.17
CA PRO A 244 2.21 -4.81 -25.35
C PRO A 244 3.24 -3.89 -24.68
N LEU A 245 4.40 -4.40 -24.28
CA LEU A 245 5.48 -3.59 -23.71
C LEU A 245 5.98 -2.56 -24.73
N VAL A 246 6.36 -3.01 -25.93
CA VAL A 246 6.86 -2.13 -27.01
C VAL A 246 5.79 -1.12 -27.40
N ALA A 247 4.55 -1.56 -27.59
CA ALA A 247 3.42 -0.68 -27.91
C ALA A 247 3.19 0.36 -26.80
N GLY A 248 3.26 -0.04 -25.53
CA GLY A 248 3.07 0.87 -24.39
C GLY A 248 4.18 1.92 -24.28
N ILE A 249 5.45 1.50 -24.47
CA ILE A 249 6.60 2.40 -24.52
C ILE A 249 6.46 3.39 -25.67
N LEU A 250 6.20 2.92 -26.89
CA LEU A 250 6.06 3.78 -28.07
C LEU A 250 4.92 4.80 -27.89
N THR A 251 3.78 4.35 -27.37
CA THR A 251 2.63 5.22 -27.10
C THR A 251 2.99 6.29 -26.09
N ARG A 252 3.64 5.91 -24.98
CA ARG A 252 4.02 6.85 -23.93
C ARG A 252 5.01 7.88 -24.44
N PHE A 253 6.10 7.47 -25.09
CA PHE A 253 7.11 8.42 -25.58
C PHE A 253 6.57 9.34 -26.68
N SER A 254 5.64 8.86 -27.52
CA SER A 254 5.01 9.68 -28.57
C SER A 254 4.05 10.74 -28.02
N PHE A 255 3.26 10.40 -26.98
CA PHE A 255 2.16 11.23 -26.52
C PHE A 255 2.36 11.89 -25.15
N LYS A 256 3.44 11.57 -24.40
CA LYS A 256 3.68 12.11 -23.05
C LYS A 256 3.76 13.64 -22.96
N ARG A 257 4.14 14.30 -24.06
CA ARG A 257 4.24 15.77 -24.12
C ARG A 257 2.87 16.46 -24.10
N PHE A 258 1.79 15.71 -24.33
CA PHE A 258 0.43 16.23 -24.34
C PHE A 258 -0.26 15.93 -23.01
N ALA A 259 -0.79 16.96 -22.35
CA ALA A 259 -1.62 16.81 -21.14
C ALA A 259 -2.84 15.90 -21.36
N TRP A 260 -3.28 15.75 -22.62
CA TRP A 260 -4.34 14.82 -23.02
C TRP A 260 -4.02 13.35 -22.68
N TYR A 261 -2.74 12.95 -22.79
CA TYR A 261 -2.32 11.57 -22.53
C TYR A 261 -2.63 11.16 -21.08
N GLU A 262 -2.22 11.98 -20.11
CA GLU A 262 -2.46 11.68 -18.70
C GLU A 262 -3.92 11.93 -18.29
N ARG A 263 -4.57 12.96 -18.84
CA ARG A 263 -5.92 13.37 -18.40
C ARG A 263 -7.05 12.54 -19.00
N TYR A 264 -6.94 12.08 -20.25
CA TYR A 264 -8.03 11.43 -20.97
C TYR A 264 -7.65 10.02 -21.45
N TYR A 265 -6.48 9.86 -22.07
CA TYR A 265 -6.09 8.58 -22.67
C TYR A 265 -5.84 7.49 -21.62
N LEU A 266 -5.01 7.75 -20.61
CA LEU A 266 -4.70 6.77 -19.56
C LEU A 266 -5.95 6.27 -18.78
N PRO A 267 -6.91 7.13 -18.40
CA PRO A 267 -8.16 6.67 -17.80
C PRO A 267 -9.02 5.78 -18.71
N GLU A 268 -9.15 6.12 -20.00
CA GLU A 268 -9.95 5.34 -20.95
C GLU A 268 -9.33 3.96 -21.23
N VAL A 269 -8.04 3.95 -21.54
CA VAL A 269 -7.29 2.71 -21.81
C VAL A 269 -7.26 1.82 -20.56
N GLY A 270 -7.26 2.43 -19.37
CA GLY A 270 -7.45 1.74 -18.10
C GLY A 270 -8.79 1.00 -17.99
N ARG A 271 -9.90 1.63 -18.40
CA ARG A 271 -11.23 0.98 -18.42
C ARG A 271 -11.28 -0.18 -19.40
N MET A 272 -10.66 -0.01 -20.58
CA MET A 272 -10.57 -1.06 -21.59
C MET A 272 -9.79 -2.28 -21.08
N SER A 273 -8.74 -2.08 -20.28
CA SER A 273 -8.00 -3.16 -19.62
C SER A 273 -8.90 -4.06 -18.79
N LEU A 274 -9.76 -3.44 -17.96
CA LEU A 274 -10.66 -4.16 -17.08
C LEU A 274 -11.71 -4.97 -17.87
N LEU A 275 -12.29 -4.37 -18.93
CA LEU A 275 -13.22 -5.07 -19.80
C LEU A 275 -12.56 -6.25 -20.51
N ALA A 276 -11.34 -6.06 -21.03
CA ALA A 276 -10.56 -7.13 -21.65
C ALA A 276 -10.22 -8.26 -20.66
N LEU A 277 -9.87 -7.93 -19.42
CA LEU A 277 -9.65 -8.92 -18.35
C LEU A 277 -10.92 -9.75 -18.09
N LEU A 278 -12.06 -9.10 -17.88
CA LEU A 278 -13.34 -9.80 -17.63
C LEU A 278 -13.75 -10.67 -18.83
N TYR A 279 -13.51 -10.18 -20.04
CA TYR A 279 -13.73 -10.95 -21.27
C TYR A 279 -12.86 -12.21 -21.31
N VAL A 280 -11.54 -12.10 -21.08
CA VAL A 280 -10.63 -13.26 -21.06
C VAL A 280 -11.06 -14.26 -20.00
N ILE A 281 -11.47 -13.79 -18.82
CA ILE A 281 -11.99 -14.66 -17.74
C ILE A 281 -13.20 -15.46 -18.22
N ILE A 282 -14.21 -14.82 -18.82
CA ILE A 282 -15.38 -15.55 -19.35
C ILE A 282 -14.94 -16.60 -20.36
N VAL A 283 -14.12 -16.22 -21.35
CA VAL A 283 -13.69 -17.12 -22.44
C VAL A 283 -12.89 -18.30 -21.90
N MET A 284 -11.95 -18.05 -20.98
CA MET A 284 -11.15 -19.10 -20.34
C MET A 284 -12.00 -20.11 -19.57
N PHE A 285 -12.86 -19.62 -18.68
CA PHE A 285 -13.71 -20.47 -17.87
C PHE A 285 -14.82 -21.15 -18.69
N ALA A 286 -15.23 -20.56 -19.81
CA ALA A 286 -16.16 -21.21 -20.74
C ALA A 286 -15.50 -22.35 -21.52
N ILE A 287 -14.25 -22.21 -21.94
CA ILE A 287 -13.55 -23.31 -22.61
C ILE A 287 -13.25 -24.46 -21.63
N GLN A 288 -12.87 -24.14 -20.39
CA GLN A 288 -12.50 -25.15 -19.39
C GLN A 288 -13.64 -25.58 -18.45
N GLY A 289 -14.86 -25.08 -18.63
CA GLY A 289 -15.97 -25.26 -17.69
C GLY A 289 -16.33 -26.73 -17.42
N ARG A 290 -16.36 -27.59 -18.45
CA ARG A 290 -16.60 -29.04 -18.29
C ARG A 290 -15.50 -29.69 -17.47
N GLN A 291 -14.24 -29.46 -17.84
CA GLN A 291 -13.06 -30.00 -17.15
C GLN A 291 -13.03 -29.61 -15.66
N ILE A 292 -13.45 -28.39 -15.31
CA ILE A 292 -13.54 -27.91 -13.92
C ILE A 292 -14.59 -28.70 -13.13
N ILE A 293 -15.77 -28.94 -13.72
CA ILE A 293 -16.87 -29.64 -13.04
C ILE A 293 -16.59 -31.15 -12.95
N ASP A 294 -16.14 -31.76 -14.04
CA ASP A 294 -15.88 -33.20 -14.12
C ASP A 294 -14.71 -33.63 -13.21
N ASN A 295 -13.74 -32.74 -12.99
CA ASN A 295 -12.56 -33.00 -12.15
C ASN A 295 -12.55 -32.18 -10.85
N ILE A 296 -13.71 -31.91 -10.25
CA ILE A 296 -13.82 -31.03 -9.07
C ILE A 296 -12.91 -31.45 -7.90
N GLY A 297 -12.70 -32.77 -7.73
CA GLY A 297 -11.81 -33.31 -6.70
C GLY A 297 -10.35 -32.91 -6.92
N GLU A 298 -9.86 -33.01 -8.16
CA GLU A 298 -8.50 -32.59 -8.53
C GLU A 298 -8.38 -31.05 -8.40
N VAL A 299 -9.41 -30.29 -8.82
CA VAL A 299 -9.46 -28.82 -8.72
C VAL A 299 -9.32 -28.32 -7.29
N ILE A 300 -10.06 -28.92 -6.34
CA ILE A 300 -9.97 -28.57 -4.92
C ILE A 300 -8.57 -28.89 -4.38
N ARG A 301 -8.01 -30.05 -4.75
CA ARG A 301 -6.64 -30.42 -4.34
C ARG A 301 -5.59 -29.46 -4.90
N THR A 302 -5.74 -28.97 -6.13
CA THR A 302 -4.86 -27.96 -6.74
C THR A 302 -4.95 -26.59 -6.06
N SER A 303 -6.07 -26.29 -5.40
CA SER A 303 -6.25 -25.03 -4.66
C SER A 303 -5.42 -24.98 -3.37
N VAL A 304 -5.10 -26.13 -2.78
CA VAL A 304 -4.33 -26.25 -1.52
C VAL A 304 -2.91 -25.66 -1.64
N PRO A 305 -2.06 -26.08 -2.60
CA PRO A 305 -0.71 -25.51 -2.72
C PRO A 305 -0.73 -24.00 -2.94
N LEU A 306 -1.67 -23.50 -3.75
CA LEU A 306 -1.81 -22.07 -4.03
C LEU A 306 -2.13 -21.28 -2.76
N LEU A 307 -3.11 -21.75 -1.96
CA LEU A 307 -3.48 -21.11 -0.71
C LEU A 307 -2.31 -21.07 0.28
N ILE A 308 -1.62 -22.20 0.45
CA ILE A 308 -0.45 -22.29 1.34
C ILE A 308 0.65 -21.34 0.84
N TYR A 309 0.95 -21.36 -0.46
CA TYR A 309 1.95 -20.50 -1.08
C TYR A 309 1.67 -19.01 -0.81
N PHE A 310 0.45 -18.54 -1.10
CA PHE A 310 0.08 -17.14 -0.89
C PHE A 310 0.21 -16.71 0.58
N MET A 311 -0.24 -17.54 1.51
CA MET A 311 -0.18 -17.26 2.94
C MET A 311 1.26 -17.27 3.47
N VAL A 312 2.07 -18.24 3.06
CA VAL A 312 3.46 -18.40 3.48
C VAL A 312 4.33 -17.27 2.91
N MET A 313 4.24 -17.01 1.60
CA MET A 313 5.05 -15.98 0.96
C MET A 313 4.70 -14.59 1.49
N PHE A 314 3.41 -14.25 1.58
CA PHE A 314 3.01 -12.96 2.13
C PHE A 314 3.50 -12.80 3.57
N THR A 315 3.20 -13.76 4.43
CA THR A 315 3.49 -13.64 5.87
C THR A 315 5.00 -13.64 6.14
N SER A 316 5.77 -14.50 5.47
CA SER A 316 7.23 -14.58 5.66
C SER A 316 7.93 -13.27 5.27
N ILE A 317 7.58 -12.70 4.12
CA ILE A 317 8.17 -11.44 3.65
C ILE A 317 7.69 -10.27 4.51
N PHE A 318 6.42 -10.24 4.89
CA PHE A 318 5.90 -9.18 5.75
C PHE A 318 6.58 -9.19 7.13
N VAL A 319 6.78 -10.38 7.72
CA VAL A 319 7.51 -10.55 8.99
C VAL A 319 8.99 -10.20 8.83
N TYR A 320 9.62 -10.57 7.72
CA TYR A 320 11.00 -10.18 7.42
C TYR A 320 11.14 -8.66 7.35
N CYS A 321 10.26 -7.97 6.62
CA CYS A 321 10.24 -6.51 6.55
C CYS A 321 10.00 -5.87 7.92
N TYR A 322 9.11 -6.46 8.74
CA TYR A 322 8.87 -5.99 10.11
C TYR A 322 10.12 -6.13 10.99
N LYS A 323 10.79 -7.29 10.97
CA LYS A 323 12.00 -7.55 11.77
C LYS A 323 13.19 -6.71 11.34
N THR A 324 13.33 -6.44 10.05
CA THR A 324 14.38 -5.59 9.48
C THR A 324 14.04 -4.10 9.54
N GLN A 325 12.95 -3.73 10.22
CA GLN A 325 12.46 -2.36 10.40
C GLN A 325 12.23 -1.61 9.08
N VAL A 326 11.87 -2.32 8.02
CA VAL A 326 11.45 -1.71 6.75
C VAL A 326 10.11 -0.99 6.96
N PRO A 327 9.95 0.26 6.49
CA PRO A 327 8.70 1.00 6.61
C PRO A 327 7.52 0.22 6.01
N TYR A 328 6.34 0.33 6.64
CA TYR A 328 5.12 -0.34 6.19
C TYR A 328 4.83 -0.10 4.71
N GLU A 329 5.01 1.14 4.26
CA GLU A 329 4.75 1.56 2.88
C GLU A 329 5.59 0.79 1.85
N ILE A 330 6.77 0.29 2.24
CA ILE A 330 7.64 -0.55 1.39
C ILE A 330 7.41 -2.04 1.67
N ALA A 331 7.09 -2.42 2.91
CA ALA A 331 6.80 -3.80 3.29
C ALA A 331 5.56 -4.37 2.57
N VAL A 332 4.52 -3.54 2.39
CA VAL A 332 3.29 -3.91 1.67
C VAL A 332 3.57 -4.35 0.23
N PRO A 333 4.14 -3.49 -0.64
CA PRO A 333 4.41 -3.88 -2.02
C PRO A 333 5.37 -5.07 -2.10
N GLN A 334 6.41 -5.13 -1.25
CA GLN A 334 7.30 -6.30 -1.22
C GLN A 334 6.56 -7.61 -0.95
N SER A 335 5.67 -7.62 0.04
CA SER A 335 4.96 -8.83 0.47
C SER A 335 3.92 -9.25 -0.57
N PHE A 336 3.20 -8.29 -1.15
CA PHE A 336 2.21 -8.59 -2.20
C PHE A 336 2.89 -9.02 -3.50
N THR A 337 3.99 -8.40 -3.91
CA THR A 337 4.72 -8.83 -5.11
C THR A 337 5.27 -10.25 -4.93
N ALA A 338 5.81 -10.57 -3.75
CA ALA A 338 6.34 -11.90 -3.45
C ALA A 338 5.27 -13.00 -3.44
N ALA A 339 4.06 -12.68 -2.98
CA ALA A 339 2.96 -13.64 -2.91
C ALA A 339 2.21 -13.77 -4.25
N SER A 340 2.04 -12.70 -5.01
CA SER A 340 1.14 -12.70 -6.18
C SER A 340 1.82 -13.29 -7.42
N ASN A 341 1.06 -14.01 -8.25
CA ASN A 341 1.56 -14.56 -9.50
C ASN A 341 0.90 -13.88 -10.73
N ASN A 342 1.37 -14.21 -11.93
CA ASN A 342 0.75 -13.79 -13.19
C ASN A 342 0.17 -15.02 -13.90
N PHE A 343 -1.08 -15.36 -13.58
CA PHE A 343 -1.78 -16.51 -14.16
C PHE A 343 -2.03 -16.28 -15.64
N GLU A 344 -2.19 -15.05 -16.08
CA GLU A 344 -2.50 -14.76 -17.46
C GLU A 344 -1.37 -15.23 -18.39
N LEU A 345 -0.12 -14.95 -18.00
CA LEU A 345 1.04 -15.49 -18.69
C LEU A 345 1.14 -17.00 -18.52
N ALA A 346 0.91 -17.52 -17.31
CA ALA A 346 1.01 -18.96 -17.05
C ALA A 346 -0.02 -19.77 -17.86
N ILE A 347 -1.26 -19.29 -17.96
CA ILE A 347 -2.33 -19.84 -18.79
C ILE A 347 -1.93 -19.78 -20.26
N ALA A 348 -1.48 -18.62 -20.76
CA ALA A 348 -1.06 -18.48 -22.16
C ALA A 348 0.05 -19.47 -22.52
N VAL A 349 1.02 -19.66 -21.64
CA VAL A 349 2.14 -20.59 -21.84
C VAL A 349 1.68 -22.04 -21.68
N ALA A 350 0.83 -22.35 -20.70
CA ALA A 350 0.31 -23.71 -20.50
C ALA A 350 -0.55 -24.14 -21.70
N VAL A 351 -1.44 -23.27 -22.17
CA VAL A 351 -2.24 -23.49 -23.39
C VAL A 351 -1.34 -23.62 -24.62
N GLY A 352 -0.34 -22.75 -24.79
CA GLY A 352 0.56 -22.82 -25.94
C GLY A 352 1.47 -24.04 -25.95
N THR A 353 1.86 -24.56 -24.78
CA THR A 353 2.80 -25.69 -24.67
C THR A 353 2.10 -27.04 -24.61
N TYR A 354 1.00 -27.15 -23.86
CA TYR A 354 0.31 -28.40 -23.57
C TYR A 354 -1.05 -28.51 -24.25
N GLY A 355 -1.56 -27.43 -24.82
CA GLY A 355 -2.91 -27.35 -25.38
C GLY A 355 -3.95 -26.90 -24.35
N ILE A 356 -5.10 -26.45 -24.86
CA ILE A 356 -6.15 -25.81 -24.05
C ILE A 356 -6.92 -26.77 -23.13
N GLN A 357 -7.00 -28.04 -23.52
CA GLN A 357 -7.64 -29.13 -22.79
C GLN A 357 -6.70 -29.83 -21.78
N SER A 358 -5.45 -29.38 -21.67
CA SER A 358 -4.48 -30.02 -20.78
C SER A 358 -4.78 -29.78 -19.30
N LYS A 359 -4.39 -30.74 -18.45
CA LYS A 359 -4.50 -30.62 -17.00
C LYS A 359 -3.59 -29.51 -16.45
N GLU A 360 -2.48 -29.22 -17.13
CA GLU A 360 -1.57 -28.12 -16.86
C GLU A 360 -2.25 -26.76 -17.07
N ALA A 361 -2.97 -26.58 -18.19
CA ALA A 361 -3.73 -25.37 -18.46
C ALA A 361 -4.90 -25.21 -17.48
N LEU A 362 -5.55 -26.32 -17.11
CA LEU A 362 -6.59 -26.32 -16.07
C LEU A 362 -6.05 -25.84 -14.73
N ALA A 363 -4.90 -26.37 -14.30
CA ALA A 363 -4.23 -25.95 -13.07
C ALA A 363 -3.89 -24.45 -13.07
N ALA A 364 -3.48 -23.91 -14.22
CA ALA A 364 -3.20 -22.48 -14.36
C ALA A 364 -4.46 -21.60 -14.21
N THR A 365 -5.59 -22.05 -14.74
CA THR A 365 -6.90 -21.37 -14.63
C THR A 365 -7.49 -21.40 -13.21
N ILE A 366 -7.09 -22.36 -12.37
CA ILE A 366 -7.48 -22.40 -10.95
C ILE A 366 -6.80 -21.27 -10.17
N GLY A 367 -5.63 -20.78 -10.62
CA GLY A 367 -4.88 -19.69 -10.00
C GLY A 367 -5.76 -18.48 -9.63
N PRO A 368 -6.43 -17.83 -10.59
CA PRO A 368 -7.33 -16.70 -10.34
C PRO A 368 -8.47 -16.99 -9.36
N LEU A 369 -9.00 -18.21 -9.34
CA LEU A 369 -10.10 -18.62 -8.43
C LEU A 369 -9.68 -18.53 -6.97
N ILE A 370 -8.41 -18.83 -6.68
CA ILE A 370 -7.87 -18.82 -5.33
C ILE A 370 -7.16 -17.51 -5.01
N GLU A 371 -6.39 -16.95 -5.94
CA GLU A 371 -5.58 -15.77 -5.66
C GLU A 371 -6.43 -14.55 -5.28
N VAL A 372 -7.46 -14.24 -6.08
CA VAL A 372 -8.28 -13.04 -5.88
C VAL A 372 -8.88 -12.97 -4.46
N PRO A 373 -9.61 -14.00 -3.96
CA PRO A 373 -10.17 -13.94 -2.61
C PRO A 373 -9.08 -13.92 -1.53
N VAL A 374 -7.99 -14.69 -1.71
CA VAL A 374 -6.92 -14.78 -0.70
C VAL A 374 -6.15 -13.46 -0.58
N LEU A 375 -5.79 -12.82 -1.69
CA LEU A 375 -5.06 -11.55 -1.64
C LEU A 375 -5.93 -10.40 -1.12
N VAL A 376 -7.24 -10.39 -1.43
CA VAL A 376 -8.18 -9.45 -0.79
C VAL A 376 -8.20 -9.67 0.72
N ALA A 377 -8.24 -10.92 1.19
CA ALA A 377 -8.16 -11.21 2.62
C ALA A 377 -6.84 -10.71 3.23
N LEU A 378 -5.72 -10.90 2.54
CA LEU A 378 -4.40 -10.44 2.97
C LEU A 378 -4.26 -8.91 2.99
N VAL A 379 -4.99 -8.17 2.15
CA VAL A 379 -5.10 -6.70 2.26
C VAL A 379 -5.69 -6.29 3.61
N TYR A 380 -6.77 -6.95 4.04
CA TYR A 380 -7.35 -6.68 5.35
C TYR A 380 -6.39 -7.06 6.50
N VAL A 381 -5.63 -8.15 6.34
CA VAL A 381 -4.57 -8.53 7.28
C VAL A 381 -3.48 -7.46 7.35
N ALA A 382 -2.99 -6.96 6.21
CA ALA A 382 -1.98 -5.90 6.15
C ALA A 382 -2.45 -4.63 6.89
N LEU A 383 -3.67 -4.18 6.61
CA LEU A 383 -4.27 -3.01 7.26
C LEU A 383 -4.49 -3.21 8.77
N PHE A 384 -4.81 -4.43 9.19
CA PHE A 384 -4.91 -4.78 10.60
C PHE A 384 -3.54 -4.71 11.29
N ILE A 385 -2.50 -5.28 10.67
CA ILE A 385 -1.14 -5.26 11.20
C ILE A 385 -0.57 -3.83 11.25
N GLN A 386 -0.88 -2.99 10.25
CA GLN A 386 -0.49 -1.58 10.20
C GLN A 386 -0.84 -0.84 11.50
N LYS A 387 -2.10 -1.01 11.95
CA LYS A 387 -2.63 -0.34 13.15
C LYS A 387 -1.97 -0.83 14.44
N ARG A 388 -1.59 -2.11 14.50
CA ARG A 388 -1.13 -2.74 15.74
C ARG A 388 0.38 -2.69 15.93
N TRP A 389 1.14 -2.96 14.87
CA TRP A 389 2.59 -3.18 14.96
C TRP A 389 3.40 -1.96 14.52
N TYR A 390 3.08 -1.41 13.35
CA TYR A 390 3.81 -0.26 12.80
C TYR A 390 3.51 1.05 13.53
N HIS A 391 2.29 1.24 14.03
CA HIS A 391 1.96 2.40 14.87
C HIS A 391 2.70 2.39 16.22
N LYS A 392 3.01 1.19 16.75
CA LYS A 392 3.76 1.02 18.00
C LYS A 392 5.25 1.31 17.84
N ILE A 393 5.86 0.94 16.70
CA ILE A 393 7.25 1.30 16.38
C ILE A 393 7.40 2.81 16.26
N LYS A 394 6.49 3.48 15.55
CA LYS A 394 6.50 4.95 15.43
C LYS A 394 6.43 5.60 16.81
N LYS A 395 5.53 5.12 17.68
CA LYS A 395 5.39 5.61 19.06
C LYS A 395 6.59 5.28 19.96
N SER A 396 7.26 4.14 19.76
CA SER A 396 8.45 3.75 20.53
C SER A 396 9.70 4.52 20.11
N SER A 397 9.86 4.83 18.82
CA SER A 397 10.93 5.71 18.31
C SER A 397 10.70 7.15 18.75
N GLU A 398 9.45 7.62 18.73
CA GLU A 398 9.08 8.94 19.29
C GLU A 398 9.26 9.00 20.82
N ASN A 399 8.93 7.94 21.54
CA ASN A 399 9.14 7.86 22.99
C ASN A 399 10.62 7.70 23.37
N GLY A 400 11.44 7.01 22.57
CA GLY A 400 12.88 6.89 22.77
C GLY A 400 13.58 8.23 22.63
N ASN A 401 13.23 8.98 21.57
CA ASN A 401 13.70 10.36 21.39
C ASN A 401 13.19 11.28 22.52
N GLN A 402 11.95 11.10 22.99
CA GLN A 402 11.42 11.83 24.15
C GLN A 402 12.09 11.44 25.46
N LEU A 403 12.50 10.19 25.66
CA LEU A 403 13.21 9.73 26.86
C LEU A 403 14.65 10.24 26.87
N GLU A 404 15.33 10.26 25.71
CA GLU A 404 16.59 11.00 25.54
C GLU A 404 16.42 12.49 25.88
N GLU A 405 15.35 13.13 25.37
CA GLU A 405 15.02 14.51 25.73
C GLU A 405 14.67 14.70 27.22
N THR A 406 14.01 13.73 27.86
CA THR A 406 13.59 13.79 29.28
C THR A 406 14.77 13.52 30.22
N VAL A 407 15.65 12.59 29.87
CA VAL A 407 16.91 12.33 30.59
C VAL A 407 17.84 13.52 30.47
N GLN A 408 17.91 14.16 29.29
CA GLN A 408 18.56 15.48 29.17
C GLN A 408 17.88 16.52 30.05
N GLN A 409 16.55 16.64 30.04
CA GLN A 409 15.82 17.64 30.85
C GLN A 409 15.91 17.42 32.37
N GLN A 410 16.02 16.19 32.86
CA GLN A 410 16.16 15.91 34.30
C GLN A 410 17.56 16.25 34.82
N VAL A 411 18.60 16.11 33.99
CA VAL A 411 19.94 16.65 34.31
C VAL A 411 19.93 18.19 34.37
N PHE A 412 18.96 18.85 33.71
CA PHE A 412 18.80 20.31 33.69
C PHE A 412 17.92 20.90 34.81
N GLN A 413 17.34 20.10 35.73
CA GLN A 413 16.36 20.57 36.73
C GLN A 413 16.84 20.68 38.18
N GLN A 414 18.15 20.61 38.47
CA GLN A 414 18.70 21.01 39.78
C GLN A 414 19.65 22.20 39.62
N PRO A 415 19.17 23.45 39.74
CA PRO A 415 20.02 24.63 39.52
C PRO A 415 20.80 25.10 40.76
N ASP A 416 20.42 24.71 41.98
CA ASP A 416 20.94 25.38 43.19
C ASP A 416 21.21 24.41 44.35
N LYS A 417 22.35 23.72 44.30
CA LYS A 417 23.15 23.41 45.49
C LYS A 417 24.61 23.34 45.06
N GLU A 418 25.36 24.42 45.26
CA GLU A 418 26.80 24.34 45.49
C GLU A 418 27.02 23.56 46.79
N GLU A 419 26.93 22.25 46.70
CA GLU A 419 27.51 21.35 47.67
C GLU A 419 28.46 20.48 46.86
N ASN A 420 29.74 20.50 47.24
CA ASN A 420 30.79 19.71 46.63
C ASN A 420 30.41 18.22 46.62
N VAL A 421 29.71 17.76 45.58
CA VAL A 421 29.52 16.33 45.35
C VAL A 421 30.79 15.83 44.65
N ARG A 422 31.82 15.56 45.47
CA ARG A 422 32.81 14.55 45.12
C ARG A 422 32.08 13.22 45.04
N CYS A 423 31.75 12.77 43.84
CA CYS A 423 31.49 11.36 43.61
C CYS A 423 32.85 10.63 43.65
N CYS A 424 33.29 10.29 44.85
CA CYS A 424 34.21 9.18 45.04
C CYS A 424 33.38 7.90 44.92
N LEU A 425 33.60 7.10 43.87
CA LEU A 425 33.39 5.66 44.01
C LEU A 425 34.47 5.14 44.97
N ASP A 426 34.16 4.06 45.68
CA ASP A 426 34.95 3.40 46.74
C ASP A 426 36.37 2.91 46.33
N ASN A 427 37.05 3.52 45.36
CA ASN A 427 38.48 3.34 45.05
C ASN A 427 39.09 4.55 44.29
N ASN A 428 38.87 5.78 44.76
CA ASN A 428 39.77 6.93 44.57
C ASN A 428 40.26 7.34 43.15
N GLU A 429 39.52 7.05 42.08
CA GLU A 429 39.81 7.62 40.75
C GLU A 429 38.68 8.58 40.31
N CYS A 430 39.03 9.86 40.08
CA CYS A 430 38.13 10.87 39.51
C CYS A 430 38.33 10.94 37.99
N CYS A 431 37.25 10.80 37.20
CA CYS A 431 37.28 11.01 35.76
C CYS A 431 36.87 12.45 35.42
N ASP A 432 37.65 13.11 34.56
CA ASP A 432 37.36 14.44 34.01
C ASP A 432 36.10 14.41 33.11
N ILE A 433 35.13 15.28 33.38
CA ILE A 433 33.95 15.50 32.53
C ILE A 433 34.10 16.84 31.79
N PRO A 434 33.92 16.89 30.46
CA PRO A 434 34.04 18.12 29.68
C PRO A 434 32.85 19.09 29.89
N SER A 435 33.12 20.39 29.81
CA SER A 435 32.20 21.48 30.11
C SER A 435 31.01 21.64 29.12
N ILE A 436 29.86 22.08 29.64
CA ILE A 436 28.57 22.25 28.93
C ILE A 436 28.55 23.57 28.11
N PRO A 437 27.99 23.61 26.88
CA PRO A 437 27.98 24.80 26.01
C PRO A 437 26.85 25.82 26.32
N PRO A 438 26.88 27.05 25.75
CA PRO A 438 26.07 28.20 26.20
C PRO A 438 24.59 28.22 25.75
N LYS A 439 23.81 29.09 26.41
CA LYS A 439 22.34 29.35 26.39
C LYS A 439 21.61 29.44 25.03
N GLU A 440 22.30 29.57 23.90
CA GLU A 440 21.66 29.62 22.56
C GLU A 440 21.08 28.28 22.09
N SER A 441 21.42 27.18 22.75
CA SER A 441 20.96 25.83 22.40
C SER A 441 19.47 25.56 22.74
N ILE A 442 18.88 26.31 23.68
CA ILE A 442 17.52 26.04 24.21
C ILE A 442 16.41 26.44 23.23
N LEU A 443 16.66 27.35 22.27
CA LEU A 443 15.70 27.72 21.22
C LEU A 443 15.53 26.65 20.13
N ARG A 444 16.30 25.54 20.14
CA ARG A 444 16.30 24.54 19.06
C ARG A 444 15.15 23.53 19.10
N ASN A 445 14.39 23.40 20.19
CA ASN A 445 13.46 22.27 20.38
C ASN A 445 11.95 22.52 20.12
N ARG A 446 11.56 23.66 19.53
CA ARG A 446 10.18 23.87 19.04
C ARG A 446 10.06 23.46 17.58
N LYS A 447 8.94 22.82 17.20
CA LYS A 447 8.71 22.39 15.80
C LYS A 447 8.59 23.62 14.90
N LYS A 448 9.57 23.81 14.00
CA LYS A 448 9.62 24.96 13.09
C LYS A 448 8.76 24.70 11.85
N ILE A 449 8.00 25.70 11.44
CA ILE A 449 7.27 25.75 10.17
C ILE A 449 7.84 26.90 9.38
N ILE A 450 8.29 26.63 8.17
CA ILE A 450 8.84 27.66 7.31
C ILE A 450 7.76 28.17 6.38
N PHE A 451 7.58 29.48 6.34
CA PHE A 451 6.81 30.18 5.34
C PHE A 451 7.80 30.75 4.32
N ALA A 452 7.73 30.30 3.07
CA ALA A 452 8.68 30.62 2.01
C ALA A 452 8.02 31.40 0.88
N CYS A 453 8.62 32.54 0.50
CA CYS A 453 8.33 33.23 -0.75
C CYS A 453 9.62 33.73 -1.39
N VAL A 454 9.60 34.22 -2.62
CA VAL A 454 10.83 34.57 -3.36
C VAL A 454 11.70 35.56 -2.58
N HIS A 455 11.16 36.72 -2.19
CA HIS A 455 11.95 37.82 -1.59
C HIS A 455 11.95 37.91 -0.07
N ASN A 456 11.16 37.09 0.63
CA ASN A 456 10.92 37.22 2.08
C ASN A 456 10.61 38.64 2.57
N ALA A 457 10.01 39.47 1.72
CA ALA A 457 9.69 40.86 2.00
C ALA A 457 8.18 41.13 2.14
N GLY A 458 7.33 40.09 2.00
CA GLY A 458 5.88 40.25 1.98
C GLY A 458 5.11 39.02 2.47
N ARG A 459 4.61 38.19 1.54
CA ARG A 459 3.76 37.01 1.84
C ARG A 459 4.27 36.15 2.99
N SER A 460 5.55 35.75 2.99
CA SER A 460 6.10 34.92 4.06
C SER A 460 6.26 35.63 5.41
N GLN A 461 6.47 36.94 5.42
CA GLN A 461 6.52 37.75 6.65
C GLN A 461 5.14 37.84 7.30
N MET A 462 4.11 38.12 6.49
CA MET A 462 2.72 38.15 6.94
C MET A 462 2.29 36.78 7.47
N ALA A 463 2.57 35.70 6.72
CA ALA A 463 2.16 34.35 7.11
C ALA A 463 2.81 33.85 8.39
N ALA A 464 4.12 34.04 8.56
CA ALA A 464 4.82 33.66 9.80
C ALA A 464 4.27 34.44 11.01
N THR A 465 3.94 35.72 10.81
CA THR A 465 3.41 36.58 11.88
C THR A 465 1.99 36.21 12.27
N PHE A 466 1.10 36.00 11.30
CA PHE A 466 -0.26 35.51 11.57
C PHE A 466 -0.24 34.12 12.21
N PHE A 467 0.67 33.23 11.79
CA PHE A 467 0.83 31.93 12.40
C PHE A 467 1.23 32.05 13.88
N LYS A 468 2.20 32.92 14.19
CA LYS A 468 2.61 33.22 15.57
C LYS A 468 1.47 33.77 16.41
N LEU A 469 0.61 34.63 15.85
CA LEU A 469 -0.54 35.19 16.55
C LEU A 469 -1.64 34.15 16.84
N HIS A 470 -1.96 33.31 15.85
CA HIS A 470 -3.05 32.33 15.98
C HIS A 470 -2.66 31.09 16.78
N ASN A 471 -1.37 30.82 16.96
CA ASN A 471 -0.86 29.59 17.56
C ASN A 471 0.05 29.80 18.78
N ARG A 472 -0.13 30.91 19.52
CA ARG A 472 0.66 31.27 20.72
C ARG A 472 0.74 30.17 21.80
N HIS A 473 -0.27 29.29 21.87
CA HIS A 473 -0.38 28.22 22.87
C HIS A 473 0.11 26.84 22.38
N THR A 474 0.83 26.77 21.26
CA THR A 474 1.32 25.51 20.69
C THR A 474 2.85 25.41 20.74
N ASP A 475 3.39 24.19 20.75
CA ASP A 475 4.83 23.92 20.67
C ASP A 475 5.44 24.18 19.26
N THR A 476 4.76 24.98 18.43
CA THR A 476 5.15 25.26 17.05
C THR A 476 5.58 26.71 16.87
N VAL A 477 6.54 26.94 15.98
CA VAL A 477 7.05 28.28 15.67
C VAL A 477 7.04 28.48 14.16
N GLY A 478 6.38 29.55 13.72
CA GLY A 478 6.43 30.01 12.33
C GLY A 478 7.70 30.83 12.09
N VAL A 479 8.44 30.48 11.04
CA VAL A 479 9.67 31.16 10.60
C VAL A 479 9.47 31.60 9.15
N SER A 480 9.78 32.85 8.82
CA SER A 480 9.73 33.34 7.43
C SER A 480 11.10 33.21 6.76
N ALA A 481 11.14 32.81 5.49
CA ALA A 481 12.36 32.76 4.68
C ALA A 481 12.06 33.03 3.20
N GLY A 482 13.13 33.20 2.40
CA GLY A 482 12.99 33.34 0.95
C GLY A 482 14.19 32.90 0.13
N THR A 483 13.93 32.56 -1.12
CA THR A 483 14.94 32.00 -2.04
C THR A 483 15.93 33.06 -2.51
N ASN A 484 15.47 34.30 -2.69
CA ASN A 484 16.26 35.47 -3.05
C ASN A 484 15.84 36.69 -2.19
N PRO A 485 16.23 36.73 -0.90
CA PRO A 485 15.72 37.71 0.07
C PRO A 485 16.06 39.16 -0.34
N ALA A 486 15.13 40.08 -0.10
CA ALA A 486 15.37 41.52 -0.25
C ALA A 486 16.10 42.10 0.98
N ASP A 487 16.54 43.36 0.89
CA ASP A 487 17.26 44.02 2.00
C ASP A 487 16.35 44.37 3.19
N HIS A 488 15.07 44.65 2.92
CA HIS A 488 14.08 45.04 3.92
C HIS A 488 12.68 44.49 3.60
N VAL A 489 11.82 44.41 4.61
CA VAL A 489 10.39 44.12 4.40
C VAL A 489 9.76 45.26 3.63
N HIS A 490 8.92 44.94 2.64
CA HIS A 490 8.35 45.94 1.73
C HIS A 490 7.53 46.98 2.50
N PRO A 491 7.70 48.30 2.27
CA PRO A 491 7.01 49.35 3.04
C PRO A 491 5.49 49.21 3.05
N VAL A 492 4.89 48.89 1.90
CA VAL A 492 3.43 48.64 1.79
C VAL A 492 2.98 47.49 2.71
N VAL A 493 3.80 46.44 2.89
CA VAL A 493 3.46 45.32 3.79
C VAL A 493 3.57 45.75 5.25
N GLN A 494 4.54 46.61 5.59
CA GLN A 494 4.65 47.17 6.94
C GLN A 494 3.43 48.04 7.27
N GLU A 495 3.00 48.89 6.34
CA GLU A 495 1.80 49.73 6.48
C GLU A 495 0.54 48.86 6.64
N THR A 496 0.36 47.89 5.74
CA THR A 496 -0.78 46.96 5.74
C THR A 496 -0.86 46.13 7.04
N MET A 497 0.27 45.79 7.65
CA MET A 497 0.29 45.04 8.92
C MET A 497 0.16 45.96 10.15
N SER A 498 0.64 47.21 10.06
CA SER A 498 0.49 48.22 11.11
C SER A 498 -0.97 48.61 11.33
N GLU A 499 -1.82 48.57 10.30
CA GLU A 499 -3.28 48.70 10.44
C GLU A 499 -3.89 47.69 11.42
N LEU A 500 -3.29 46.50 11.56
CA LEU A 500 -3.71 45.45 12.51
C LEU A 500 -2.96 45.52 13.85
N GLY A 501 -2.19 46.59 14.09
CA GLY A 501 -1.34 46.73 15.27
C GLY A 501 -0.13 45.79 15.28
N ILE A 502 0.32 45.33 14.11
CA ILE A 502 1.45 44.41 13.98
C ILE A 502 2.64 45.13 13.33
N ASP A 503 3.67 45.38 14.13
CA ASP A 503 4.92 45.98 13.65
C ASP A 503 5.84 44.92 13.02
N LEU A 504 6.23 45.15 11.75
CA LEU A 504 7.20 44.34 11.00
C LEU A 504 8.48 45.12 10.64
N SER A 505 8.65 46.35 11.15
CA SER A 505 9.79 47.21 10.82
C SER A 505 11.14 46.62 11.23
N SER A 506 11.15 45.84 12.32
CA SER A 506 12.33 45.16 12.87
C SER A 506 12.61 43.80 12.22
N ASN A 507 11.76 43.31 11.31
CA ASN A 507 11.97 42.02 10.66
C ASN A 507 12.99 42.16 9.53
N VAL A 508 14.00 41.29 9.54
CA VAL A 508 15.00 41.20 8.47
C VAL A 508 14.67 40.01 7.57
N PRO A 509 14.56 40.19 6.24
CA PRO A 509 14.44 39.07 5.31
C PRO A 509 15.62 38.11 5.40
N LYS A 510 15.34 36.80 5.40
CA LYS A 510 16.30 35.71 5.59
C LYS A 510 16.32 34.78 4.40
N LYS A 511 17.52 34.30 4.05
CA LYS A 511 17.70 33.31 2.99
C LYS A 511 17.20 31.94 3.44
N LEU A 512 16.44 31.27 2.59
CA LEU A 512 16.02 29.90 2.76
C LEU A 512 17.19 28.96 2.46
N THR A 513 17.97 28.64 3.48
CA THR A 513 19.08 27.68 3.36
C THR A 513 18.58 26.24 3.52
N LYS A 514 19.37 25.29 3.04
CA LYS A 514 19.03 23.86 3.11
C LYS A 514 19.03 23.37 4.56
N GLU A 515 19.90 23.92 5.40
CA GLU A 515 19.99 23.66 6.83
C GLU A 515 18.71 24.11 7.53
N LEU A 516 18.26 25.35 7.25
CA LEU A 516 17.02 25.87 7.81
C LEU A 516 15.82 25.02 7.40
N ALA A 517 15.75 24.62 6.14
CA ALA A 517 14.71 23.74 5.62
C ALA A 517 14.70 22.35 6.27
N THR A 518 15.88 21.80 6.62
CA THR A 518 16.03 20.49 7.30
C THR A 518 15.55 20.49 8.74
N GLU A 519 15.65 21.62 9.43
CA GLU A 519 15.15 21.77 10.80
C GLU A 519 13.62 21.96 10.88
N SER A 520 12.95 22.09 9.73
CA SER A 520 11.51 22.34 9.68
C SER A 520 10.71 21.05 9.55
N CYS A 521 9.55 21.00 10.21
CA CYS A 521 8.61 19.89 10.05
C CYS A 521 7.72 20.05 8.80
N MET A 522 7.58 21.28 8.31
CA MET A 522 6.77 21.65 7.16
C MET A 522 7.28 22.94 6.54
N ILE A 523 7.23 23.02 5.21
CA ILE A 523 7.48 24.24 4.44
C ILE A 523 6.20 24.61 3.71
N VAL A 524 5.74 25.84 3.91
CA VAL A 524 4.58 26.42 3.22
C VAL A 524 5.11 27.40 2.18
N THR A 525 4.96 27.07 0.92
CA THR A 525 5.42 27.91 -0.20
C THR A 525 4.32 28.86 -0.68
N MET A 526 4.73 30.04 -1.11
CA MET A 526 3.86 31.10 -1.64
C MET A 526 4.49 31.68 -2.90
N GLY A 527 4.61 30.83 -3.94
CA GLY A 527 5.16 31.17 -5.24
C GLY A 527 6.67 30.99 -5.41
N CYS A 528 7.31 30.09 -4.65
CA CYS A 528 8.75 29.76 -4.79
C CYS A 528 9.04 28.32 -5.23
N GLU A 529 8.00 27.53 -5.59
CA GLU A 529 8.07 26.06 -5.64
C GLU A 529 9.31 25.49 -6.36
N GLU A 530 9.64 25.99 -7.55
CA GLU A 530 10.77 25.49 -8.34
C GLU A 530 12.16 25.90 -7.80
N GLN A 531 12.21 26.97 -7.02
CA GLN A 531 13.46 27.55 -6.47
C GLN A 531 13.72 27.13 -5.02
N CYS A 532 12.74 26.48 -4.39
CA CYS A 532 12.79 26.12 -2.98
C CYS A 532 13.58 24.78 -2.79
N PRO A 533 14.53 24.72 -1.84
CA PRO A 533 15.43 23.56 -1.71
C PRO A 533 14.65 22.31 -1.29
N TYR A 534 14.81 21.22 -2.05
CA TYR A 534 14.18 19.95 -1.71
C TYR A 534 14.87 19.30 -0.51
N VAL A 535 14.10 19.04 0.55
CA VAL A 535 14.55 18.38 1.78
C VAL A 535 13.71 17.13 2.06
N LEU A 536 14.37 16.01 2.34
CA LEU A 536 13.73 14.72 2.58
C LEU A 536 13.01 14.72 3.94
N GLY A 537 11.77 14.20 3.98
CA GLY A 537 10.98 14.08 5.22
C GLY A 537 10.20 15.34 5.62
N VAL A 538 10.42 16.46 4.94
CA VAL A 538 9.72 17.72 5.20
C VAL A 538 8.54 17.85 4.24
N LYS A 539 7.33 18.01 4.79
CA LYS A 539 6.12 18.19 3.96
C LYS A 539 6.12 19.59 3.37
N ILE A 540 6.10 19.69 2.05
CA ILE A 540 5.96 20.96 1.32
C ILE A 540 4.49 21.13 0.92
N VAL A 541 3.90 22.30 1.21
CA VAL A 541 2.52 22.65 0.87
C VAL A 541 2.53 24.02 0.20
N ASP A 542 1.98 24.15 -1.00
CA ASP A 542 1.86 25.45 -1.65
C ASP A 542 0.48 26.05 -1.41
N TRP A 543 0.46 27.37 -1.19
CA TRP A 543 -0.76 28.13 -0.96
C TRP A 543 -1.26 28.86 -2.21
N HIS A 544 -0.57 28.73 -3.36
CA HIS A 544 -0.89 29.35 -4.65
C HIS A 544 -1.36 30.81 -4.49
N ILE A 545 -0.58 31.61 -3.75
CA ILE A 545 -0.87 33.03 -3.52
C ILE A 545 -0.09 33.85 -4.55
N GLU A 546 -0.81 34.49 -5.46
CA GLU A 546 -0.23 35.41 -6.45
C GLU A 546 0.51 36.56 -5.77
N ASP A 547 1.52 37.11 -6.45
CA ASP A 547 2.30 38.22 -5.93
C ASP A 547 1.61 39.56 -6.22
N PRO A 548 1.09 40.27 -5.19
CA PRO A 548 0.51 41.59 -5.38
C PRO A 548 1.62 42.62 -5.60
N LYS A 549 2.17 42.71 -6.81
CA LYS A 549 3.17 43.73 -7.12
C LYS A 549 2.55 45.14 -7.05
N ASN A 550 3.05 45.97 -6.14
CA ASN A 550 2.90 47.43 -6.05
C ASN A 550 1.46 48.01 -5.96
N LYS A 551 0.47 47.26 -5.48
CA LYS A 551 -0.91 47.77 -5.28
C LYS A 551 -1.41 47.53 -3.84
N PRO A 552 -1.78 48.59 -3.08
CA PRO A 552 -2.24 48.45 -1.69
C PRO A 552 -3.53 47.63 -1.53
N ALA A 553 -4.50 47.81 -2.43
CA ALA A 553 -5.76 47.06 -2.39
C ALA A 553 -5.55 45.54 -2.58
N ASP A 554 -4.61 45.16 -3.44
CA ASP A 554 -4.28 43.75 -3.69
C ASP A 554 -3.49 43.14 -2.50
N GLN A 555 -2.72 43.96 -1.79
CA GLN A 555 -2.02 43.55 -0.56
C GLN A 555 -3.00 43.28 0.59
N ASN A 556 -4.08 44.06 0.71
CA ASN A 556 -5.14 43.80 1.69
C ASN A 556 -5.85 42.47 1.43
N ASN A 557 -6.17 42.17 0.18
CA ASN A 557 -6.76 40.88 -0.20
C ASN A 557 -5.82 39.70 0.10
N VAL A 558 -4.53 39.87 -0.20
CA VAL A 558 -3.51 38.86 0.09
C VAL A 558 -3.30 38.68 1.59
N ARG A 559 -3.32 39.76 2.38
CA ARG A 559 -3.29 39.73 3.85
C ARG A 559 -4.47 38.92 4.40
N GLU A 560 -5.69 39.18 3.94
CA GLU A 560 -6.88 38.44 4.38
C GLU A 560 -6.82 36.95 4.00
N HIS A 561 -6.37 36.66 2.77
CA HIS A 561 -6.22 35.29 2.29
C HIS A 561 -5.18 34.49 3.09
N ILE A 562 -4.09 35.15 3.52
CA ILE A 562 -3.08 34.57 4.41
C ILE A 562 -3.65 34.43 5.83
N ASN A 563 -4.41 35.41 6.32
CA ASN A 563 -4.98 35.44 7.66
C ASN A 563 -6.21 34.52 7.84
N ASP A 564 -6.55 33.68 6.86
CA ASP A 564 -7.62 32.71 7.00
C ASP A 564 -7.35 31.79 8.22
N LYS A 565 -8.12 32.03 9.29
CA LYS A 565 -8.05 31.30 10.56
C LYS A 565 -8.18 29.79 10.35
N LYS A 566 -8.93 29.34 9.34
CA LYS A 566 -9.10 27.92 9.04
C LYS A 566 -7.80 27.34 8.49
N ARG A 567 -7.08 28.04 7.62
CA ARG A 567 -5.76 27.62 7.11
C ARG A 567 -4.71 27.60 8.22
N MET A 568 -4.63 28.67 9.02
CA MET A 568 -3.66 28.77 10.12
C MET A 568 -3.86 27.68 11.19
N LYS A 569 -5.11 27.39 11.54
CA LYS A 569 -5.44 26.26 12.44
C LYS A 569 -5.25 24.91 11.78
N THR A 570 -5.52 24.75 10.48
CA THR A 570 -5.31 23.48 9.77
C THR A 570 -3.83 23.09 9.74
N ILE A 571 -2.91 24.05 9.57
CA ILE A 571 -1.47 23.80 9.70
C ILE A 571 -1.14 23.29 11.10
N ALA A 572 -1.59 23.98 12.14
CA ALA A 572 -1.35 23.58 13.53
C ALA A 572 -1.98 22.22 13.86
N VAL A 573 -3.19 21.94 13.36
CA VAL A 573 -3.88 20.64 13.53
C VAL A 573 -3.18 19.52 12.76
N THR A 574 -2.64 19.80 11.56
CA THR A 574 -1.84 18.83 10.80
C THR A 574 -0.59 18.41 11.59
N LEU A 575 -0.05 19.31 12.43
CA LEU A 575 1.03 19.02 13.36
C LEU A 575 0.55 18.38 14.67
N CYS A 576 -0.67 18.69 15.13
CA CYS A 576 -1.31 18.09 16.32
C CYS A 576 -1.93 16.71 16.09
N ILE A 577 -2.01 16.17 14.86
CA ILE A 577 -2.40 14.76 14.66
C ILE A 577 -1.32 13.78 15.16
N SER A 578 -0.17 14.26 15.67
CA SER A 578 0.73 13.46 16.51
C SER A 578 0.36 13.45 18.01
N LYS A 579 -0.57 14.29 18.48
CA LYS A 579 -1.02 14.38 19.88
C LYS A 579 -2.49 14.84 19.95
N VAL A 580 -3.43 13.96 19.60
CA VAL A 580 -4.77 14.00 20.21
C VAL A 580 -5.01 12.65 20.85
N SER A 581 -4.62 12.56 22.12
CA SER A 581 -5.13 11.58 23.06
C SER A 581 -6.64 11.74 23.12
N LEU A 582 -7.37 10.92 22.36
CA LEU A 582 -8.78 10.69 22.63
C LEU A 582 -8.86 9.98 23.98
N LEU A 583 -9.25 10.75 24.99
CA LEU A 583 -9.79 10.28 26.26
C LEU A 583 -10.77 9.12 25.99
N TYR A 584 -10.34 7.90 26.29
CA TYR A 584 -11.24 6.78 26.52
C TYR A 584 -10.80 6.09 27.81
N HIS A 585 -11.74 6.13 28.75
CA HIS A 585 -11.73 5.46 30.06
C HIS A 585 -11.05 4.09 30.01
N PRO A 586 -10.20 3.73 30.99
CA PRO A 586 -9.67 2.37 31.05
C PRO A 586 -10.81 1.40 31.36
N MET A 587 -11.10 0.49 30.43
CA MET A 587 -11.89 -0.71 30.73
C MET A 587 -11.12 -1.53 31.78
N ASN A 588 -11.78 -1.73 32.91
CA ASN A 588 -11.27 -2.44 34.09
C ASN A 588 -10.60 -3.78 33.75
N TRP A 589 -9.37 -3.92 34.20
CA TRP A 589 -8.52 -5.12 34.07
C TRP A 589 -9.14 -6.38 34.71
N LEU A 590 -10.18 -6.22 35.55
CA LEU A 590 -10.97 -7.32 36.10
C LEU A 590 -11.76 -8.11 35.04
N VAL A 591 -12.20 -7.46 33.95
CA VAL A 591 -13.03 -8.10 32.92
C VAL A 591 -12.20 -9.08 32.09
N VAL A 592 -10.95 -8.73 31.79
CA VAL A 592 -10.02 -9.61 31.05
C VAL A 592 -9.58 -10.80 31.90
N LYS A 593 -9.38 -10.59 33.20
CA LYS A 593 -9.01 -11.67 34.14
C LYS A 593 -10.15 -12.68 34.32
N ASN A 594 -11.41 -12.21 34.39
CA ASN A 594 -12.57 -13.10 34.41
C ASN A 594 -12.77 -13.84 33.09
N TRP A 595 -12.51 -13.19 31.95
CA TRP A 595 -12.59 -13.84 30.64
C TRP A 595 -11.56 -14.97 30.48
N TRP A 596 -10.32 -14.75 30.93
CA TRP A 596 -9.27 -15.78 30.92
C TRP A 596 -9.62 -16.99 31.80
N ASN A 597 -10.23 -16.77 32.97
CA ASN A 597 -10.65 -17.86 33.86
C ASN A 597 -11.84 -18.66 33.31
N ILE A 598 -12.78 -18.01 32.62
CA ILE A 598 -13.93 -18.69 31.98
C ILE A 598 -13.45 -19.54 30.80
N VAL A 599 -12.56 -19.01 29.96
CA VAL A 599 -11.99 -19.75 28.82
C VAL A 599 -11.14 -20.93 29.30
N ASN A 600 -10.34 -20.78 30.36
CA ASN A 600 -9.57 -21.88 30.93
C ASN A 600 -10.45 -22.98 31.53
N ASN A 601 -11.57 -22.62 32.16
CA ASN A 601 -12.52 -23.61 32.69
C ASN A 601 -13.26 -24.35 31.57
N TYR A 602 -13.61 -23.66 30.48
CA TYR A 602 -14.19 -24.29 29.29
C TYR A 602 -13.21 -25.25 28.58
N LEU A 603 -11.94 -24.86 28.45
CA LEU A 603 -10.91 -25.72 27.86
C LEU A 603 -10.63 -26.97 28.72
N LYS A 604 -10.70 -26.85 30.06
CA LYS A 604 -10.61 -28.01 30.96
C LYS A 604 -11.82 -28.95 30.85
N GLN A 605 -13.03 -28.42 30.67
CA GLN A 605 -14.24 -29.24 30.46
C GLN A 605 -14.22 -29.98 29.12
N ILE A 606 -13.73 -29.34 28.05
CA ILE A 606 -13.57 -29.98 26.73
C ILE A 606 -12.54 -31.12 26.81
N HIS A 607 -11.48 -30.95 27.61
CA HIS A 607 -10.48 -32.01 27.78
C HIS A 607 -11.02 -33.22 28.56
N TYR A 608 -11.97 -33.01 29.48
CA TYR A 608 -12.61 -34.08 30.27
C TYR A 608 -13.67 -34.86 29.47
N LEU A 609 -14.33 -34.22 28.50
CA LEU A 609 -15.32 -34.85 27.62
C LEU A 609 -14.72 -35.65 26.45
N ASN A 610 -13.43 -35.45 26.13
CA ASN A 610 -12.71 -36.25 25.13
C ASN A 610 -12.02 -37.50 25.74
N TYR A 611 -12.15 -37.74 27.05
CA TYR A 611 -11.54 -38.88 27.75
C TYR A 611 -12.56 -39.89 28.29
N LYS A 612 -13.85 -39.66 28.05
CA LYS A 612 -14.97 -40.60 28.23
C LYS A 612 -15.63 -40.82 26.89
#